data_AF-A0A1V1P1R7-F1
#
_entry.id   AF-A0A1V1P1R7-F1
#
_cell.length_a   1.000
_cell.length_b   1.000
_cell.length_c   1.000
_cell.angle_alpha   90.00
_cell.angle_beta   90.00
_cell.angle_gamma   90.00
#
_symmetry.space_group_name_H-M   'P 1'
#
loop_
_entity.id
_entity.type
_entity.pdbx_description
1 polymer ?
#
loop_
_entity_poly.entity_id
_entity_poly.type
_entity_poly.pdbx_seq_one_letter_code
_entity_poly.pdbx_strand_id
1 'polypeptide(L)'
;MTTDCNDSDANIHPGATEIPNNIDDDCDGHVDENFDYYFLDADGDGYGNPDIYTTVTSLPEGYTTDNTDCNDNNPSEYPGKIWYKDADSDGYTDGTFEISCLLPSKDYTDSHHILGYTDCNDNNPSIHEGCSAYQYWYEDKDNDGYGNSENEVYDNTQPEGYVLDNTDCNDNDPHEHSGQTWYKDSDNDNHSDGTTNTTSCTRPVGYKTATELQSISDDPDDSDPTIPASSSSEVTYEIRAGWNLINLSLRPETPLDSNNLALEINNTDGSLNKIQKWDGSGWATYAAGAPFGIFDIEMSKGYFLLASEASQWVNQGDKPVCLEYVFNSGWNLYGFPIGGPFSTKTLAQDINDHGGNITKIQKWDGSGWITYAVGAPFGDFAIDTREGYFLLSDNTSNYNICLFKVSNVRDTQFTISWTSESSEEGIVNYGKDKNLGNTAFDERGQNSFTTHHVSLTSLEPDTTYYYEVVSGTTVSNNGGKYFTMKTGPTGTIPSGSFLCAGKVFQKNGSTPAAGTLVYIMIKDKDSLGTTGSSALQSVLVSSDGYWNIELVNTRTTDFKDFFSFTENVDSLIIQVDGGAFGTAQTETPATEYGNGMRPDIILQ
;
A
#
# COMPACT_ATOMS: atom_id res chain seq x y z
N MET A 1 -73.00 73.66 -60.10
CA MET A 1 -72.53 73.20 -61.42
C MET A 1 -71.04 73.41 -61.39
N THR A 2 -70.35 72.43 -60.84
CA THR A 2 -68.89 72.38 -60.76
C THR A 2 -68.37 72.35 -62.19
N THR A 3 -67.58 73.37 -62.54
CA THR A 3 -66.76 73.36 -63.75
C THR A 3 -65.84 72.15 -63.68
N ASP A 4 -65.84 71.40 -64.77
CA ASP A 4 -64.88 70.34 -65.08
C ASP A 4 -63.44 70.87 -64.88
N CYS A 5 -62.55 70.07 -64.28
CA CYS A 5 -61.17 70.48 -64.04
C CYS A 5 -60.32 70.48 -65.32
N ASN A 6 -60.80 69.87 -66.42
CA ASN A 6 -60.19 69.96 -67.75
C ASN A 6 -61.24 69.93 -68.89
N ASP A 7 -61.82 71.09 -69.22
CA ASP A 7 -62.80 71.29 -70.31
C ASP A 7 -62.37 70.79 -71.71
N SER A 8 -61.11 70.39 -71.91
CA SER A 8 -60.57 69.88 -73.18
C SER A 8 -60.47 68.35 -73.26
N ASP A 9 -60.69 67.62 -72.16
CA ASP A 9 -60.64 66.15 -72.11
C ASP A 9 -61.95 65.58 -71.54
N ALA A 10 -62.66 64.78 -72.33
CA ALA A 10 -63.95 64.22 -71.92
C ALA A 10 -63.83 63.09 -70.87
N ASN A 11 -62.62 62.63 -70.55
CA ASN A 11 -62.39 61.59 -69.54
C ASN A 11 -62.05 62.16 -68.15
N ILE A 12 -61.77 63.46 -68.06
CA ILE A 12 -61.48 64.14 -66.81
C ILE A 12 -62.71 64.96 -66.45
N HIS A 13 -63.45 64.59 -65.41
CA HIS A 13 -64.64 65.30 -64.96
C HIS A 13 -65.09 64.81 -63.58
N PRO A 14 -65.87 65.61 -62.81
CA PRO A 14 -66.51 65.18 -61.57
C PRO A 14 -67.14 63.78 -61.62
N GLY A 15 -66.57 62.82 -60.90
CA GLY A 15 -67.04 61.42 -60.82
C GLY A 15 -66.64 60.52 -62.01
N ALA A 16 -65.59 60.86 -62.75
CA ALA A 16 -64.90 59.92 -63.64
C ALA A 16 -64.33 58.72 -62.85
N THR A 17 -63.88 57.68 -63.55
CA THR A 17 -63.15 56.57 -62.91
C THR A 17 -61.68 56.83 -63.04
N GLU A 18 -60.97 56.89 -61.92
CA GLU A 18 -59.51 57.06 -61.89
C GLU A 18 -58.79 56.00 -62.72
N ILE A 19 -57.78 56.44 -63.46
CA ILE A 19 -56.84 55.61 -64.19
C ILE A 19 -55.44 56.02 -63.73
N PRO A 20 -54.53 55.09 -63.35
CA PRO A 20 -53.23 55.43 -62.76
C PRO A 20 -52.29 56.11 -63.76
N ASN A 21 -52.53 57.39 -64.00
CA ASN A 21 -51.94 58.19 -65.06
C ASN A 21 -51.33 59.50 -64.52
N ASN A 22 -51.35 59.69 -63.18
CA ASN A 22 -50.95 60.88 -62.43
C ASN A 22 -51.81 62.13 -62.73
N ILE A 23 -53.08 61.94 -63.07
CA ILE A 23 -54.08 62.99 -63.28
C ILE A 23 -55.24 62.70 -62.31
N ASP A 24 -55.78 63.76 -61.72
CA ASP A 24 -57.05 63.73 -60.98
C ASP A 24 -58.18 63.64 -62.03
N ASP A 25 -58.57 62.42 -62.40
CA ASP A 25 -59.55 62.17 -63.46
C ASP A 25 -60.96 62.56 -62.97
N ASP A 26 -61.27 62.35 -61.69
CA ASP A 26 -62.59 62.59 -61.12
C ASP A 26 -62.78 63.99 -60.50
N CYS A 27 -61.74 64.82 -60.54
CA CYS A 27 -61.68 66.19 -60.04
C CYS A 27 -62.02 66.34 -58.54
N ASP A 28 -61.83 65.32 -57.71
CA ASP A 28 -62.13 65.37 -56.27
C ASP A 28 -60.98 65.98 -55.42
N GLY A 29 -59.82 66.21 -56.03
CA GLY A 29 -58.62 66.76 -55.41
C GLY A 29 -57.62 65.72 -54.92
N HIS A 30 -57.90 64.43 -55.12
CA HIS A 30 -56.96 63.32 -55.02
C HIS A 30 -56.54 62.86 -56.42
N VAL A 31 -55.35 62.27 -56.53
CA VAL A 31 -54.82 61.79 -57.82
C VAL A 31 -54.64 60.30 -57.68
N ASP A 32 -55.19 59.52 -58.61
CA ASP A 32 -55.07 58.07 -58.69
C ASP A 32 -55.48 57.35 -57.38
N GLU A 33 -56.55 57.78 -56.71
CA GLU A 33 -56.99 57.12 -55.48
C GLU A 33 -57.61 55.72 -55.73
N ASN A 34 -57.49 54.84 -54.73
CA ASN A 34 -57.85 53.42 -54.79
C ASN A 34 -56.88 52.50 -55.58
N PHE A 35 -55.68 52.99 -55.91
CA PHE A 35 -54.60 52.14 -56.44
C PHE A 35 -53.47 51.96 -55.44
N ASP A 36 -52.88 50.76 -55.43
CA ASP A 36 -51.69 50.45 -54.65
C ASP A 36 -50.49 50.25 -55.58
N TYR A 37 -49.30 50.61 -55.10
CA TYR A 37 -48.04 50.29 -55.75
C TYR A 37 -47.57 48.91 -55.34
N TYR A 38 -47.27 48.07 -56.33
CA TYR A 38 -46.68 46.76 -56.14
C TYR A 38 -45.36 46.67 -56.91
N PHE A 39 -44.34 46.10 -56.30
CA PHE A 39 -42.96 46.05 -56.78
C PHE A 39 -42.62 44.64 -57.22
N LEU A 40 -41.92 44.48 -58.35
CA LEU A 40 -41.56 43.17 -58.86
C LEU A 40 -40.67 42.46 -57.84
N ASP A 41 -41.02 41.24 -57.47
CA ASP A 41 -40.25 40.33 -56.62
C ASP A 41 -39.72 39.22 -57.53
N ALA A 42 -38.57 39.47 -58.17
CA ALA A 42 -38.10 38.62 -59.26
C ALA A 42 -37.47 37.31 -58.78
N ASP A 43 -36.97 37.25 -57.54
CA ASP A 43 -36.37 36.05 -56.95
C ASP A 43 -37.24 35.34 -55.90
N GLY A 44 -38.35 35.95 -55.49
CA GLY A 44 -39.40 35.35 -54.69
C GLY A 44 -39.14 35.39 -53.18
N ASP A 45 -38.31 36.31 -52.68
CA ASP A 45 -38.03 36.46 -51.25
C ASP A 45 -39.03 37.34 -50.49
N GLY A 46 -39.95 37.99 -51.22
CA GLY A 46 -41.00 38.84 -50.68
C GLY A 46 -40.64 40.33 -50.60
N TYR A 47 -39.43 40.72 -51.01
CA TYR A 47 -39.01 42.10 -51.17
C TYR A 47 -38.93 42.44 -52.67
N GLY A 48 -39.37 43.64 -53.03
CA GLY A 48 -39.55 44.02 -54.42
C GLY A 48 -38.67 45.19 -54.81
N ASN A 49 -38.37 45.27 -56.09
CA ASN A 49 -37.52 46.29 -56.66
C ASN A 49 -38.22 47.65 -56.76
N PRO A 50 -37.71 48.71 -56.12
CA PRO A 50 -38.33 50.04 -56.13
C PRO A 50 -38.39 50.68 -57.52
N ASP A 51 -37.50 50.28 -58.44
CA ASP A 51 -37.44 50.83 -59.81
C ASP A 51 -38.39 50.10 -60.77
N ILE A 52 -38.94 48.94 -60.38
CA ILE A 52 -39.84 48.14 -61.21
C ILE A 52 -41.15 47.91 -60.46
N TYR A 53 -42.13 48.76 -60.72
CA TYR A 53 -43.44 48.69 -60.07
C TYR A 53 -44.61 48.73 -61.07
N THR A 54 -45.77 48.27 -60.61
CA THR A 54 -47.05 48.39 -61.29
C THR A 54 -48.09 48.96 -60.34
N THR A 55 -49.10 49.62 -60.89
CA THR A 55 -50.16 50.29 -60.14
C THR A 55 -51.49 49.64 -60.47
N VAL A 56 -52.05 48.89 -59.52
CA VAL A 56 -53.26 48.09 -59.69
C VAL A 56 -54.08 48.03 -58.40
N THR A 57 -55.29 47.49 -58.46
CA THR A 57 -56.22 47.41 -57.33
C THR A 57 -56.07 46.14 -56.46
N SER A 58 -55.15 45.24 -56.81
CA SER A 58 -54.86 44.01 -56.05
C SER A 58 -53.48 43.44 -56.41
N LEU A 59 -52.78 42.87 -55.43
CA LEU A 59 -51.44 42.25 -55.57
C LEU A 59 -51.34 41.28 -56.77
N PRO A 60 -50.55 41.61 -57.80
CA PRO A 60 -50.24 40.71 -58.90
C PRO A 60 -49.34 39.53 -58.47
N GLU A 61 -49.41 38.42 -59.22
CA GLU A 61 -48.45 37.31 -59.05
C GLU A 61 -47.03 37.78 -59.43
N GLY A 62 -46.05 37.49 -58.58
CA GLY A 62 -44.65 37.91 -58.76
C GLY A 62 -44.36 39.36 -58.35
N TYR A 63 -45.27 40.02 -57.64
CA TYR A 63 -45.05 41.35 -57.06
C TYR A 63 -45.30 41.31 -55.55
N THR A 64 -44.75 42.27 -54.82
CA THR A 64 -44.90 42.48 -53.38
C THR A 64 -45.21 43.95 -53.07
N THR A 65 -45.70 44.23 -51.86
CA THR A 65 -45.91 45.62 -51.38
C THR A 65 -44.64 46.24 -50.81
N ASP A 66 -43.63 45.43 -50.48
CA ASP A 66 -42.38 45.90 -49.90
C ASP A 66 -41.38 46.26 -51.01
N ASN A 67 -40.86 47.49 -51.02
CA ASN A 67 -40.00 48.00 -52.10
C ASN A 67 -38.52 48.11 -51.70
N THR A 68 -38.11 47.36 -50.68
CA THR A 68 -36.81 47.58 -50.05
C THR A 68 -35.70 46.68 -50.59
N ASP A 69 -35.97 45.81 -51.58
CA ASP A 69 -35.01 44.84 -52.08
C ASP A 69 -33.72 45.49 -52.62
N CYS A 70 -32.59 44.92 -52.23
CA CYS A 70 -31.28 45.34 -52.70
C CYS A 70 -30.70 44.44 -53.80
N ASN A 71 -31.21 43.22 -54.00
CA ASN A 71 -30.76 42.34 -55.08
C ASN A 71 -31.85 41.38 -55.56
N ASP A 72 -32.63 41.89 -56.53
CA ASP A 72 -33.75 41.29 -57.25
C ASP A 72 -33.42 40.01 -58.07
N ASN A 73 -32.23 39.44 -57.88
CA ASN A 73 -31.81 38.18 -58.50
C ASN A 73 -31.29 37.17 -57.48
N ASN A 74 -31.26 37.50 -56.19
CA ASN A 74 -30.74 36.63 -55.15
C ASN A 74 -31.62 36.68 -53.88
N PRO A 75 -32.44 35.64 -53.64
CA PRO A 75 -33.42 35.63 -52.54
C PRO A 75 -32.78 35.52 -51.15
N SER A 76 -31.44 35.51 -51.09
CA SER A 76 -30.66 35.51 -49.86
C SER A 76 -30.10 36.89 -49.49
N GLU A 77 -30.26 37.89 -50.35
CA GLU A 77 -29.76 39.26 -50.18
C GLU A 77 -30.91 40.25 -50.06
N TYR A 78 -31.56 40.26 -48.90
CA TYR A 78 -32.70 41.12 -48.60
C TYR A 78 -32.44 42.04 -47.40
N PRO A 79 -33.27 43.09 -47.22
CA PRO A 79 -33.16 44.01 -46.11
C PRO A 79 -33.25 43.33 -44.75
N GLY A 80 -32.25 43.59 -43.90
CA GLY A 80 -32.18 42.96 -42.57
C GLY A 80 -31.58 41.56 -42.57
N LYS A 81 -31.02 41.08 -43.69
CA LYS A 81 -30.26 39.82 -43.74
C LYS A 81 -29.09 39.85 -42.75
N ILE A 82 -28.96 38.76 -42.00
CA ILE A 82 -27.85 38.52 -41.06
C ILE A 82 -26.81 37.66 -41.75
N TRP A 83 -25.56 38.12 -41.72
CA TRP A 83 -24.38 37.44 -42.23
C TRP A 83 -23.46 37.09 -41.07
N TYR A 84 -23.07 35.83 -40.95
CA TYR A 84 -22.15 35.35 -39.93
C TYR A 84 -20.73 35.31 -40.49
N LYS A 85 -19.74 35.72 -39.69
CA LYS A 85 -18.34 35.69 -40.11
C LYS A 85 -17.82 34.25 -40.07
N ASP A 86 -17.28 33.78 -41.19
CA ASP A 86 -16.67 32.46 -41.42
C ASP A 86 -15.52 32.69 -42.44
N ALA A 87 -14.37 33.11 -41.94
CA ALA A 87 -13.31 33.68 -42.78
C ALA A 87 -12.40 32.64 -43.44
N ASP A 88 -12.32 31.42 -42.89
CA ASP A 88 -11.62 30.29 -43.50
C ASP A 88 -12.53 29.29 -44.20
N SER A 89 -13.85 29.54 -44.19
CA SER A 89 -14.88 28.82 -44.94
C SER A 89 -15.03 27.36 -44.54
N ASP A 90 -14.85 27.05 -43.25
CA ASP A 90 -15.01 25.71 -42.70
C ASP A 90 -16.44 25.41 -42.20
N GLY A 91 -17.30 26.44 -42.19
CA GLY A 91 -18.69 26.37 -41.77
C GLY A 91 -18.90 26.59 -40.27
N TYR A 92 -17.88 26.97 -39.49
CA TYR A 92 -18.05 27.38 -38.10
C TYR A 92 -17.88 28.90 -37.97
N THR A 93 -18.46 29.48 -36.92
CA THR A 93 -18.37 30.91 -36.63
C THR A 93 -18.21 31.13 -35.12
N ASP A 94 -17.59 32.24 -34.71
CA ASP A 94 -17.51 32.65 -33.29
C ASP A 94 -18.80 33.37 -32.81
N GLY A 95 -19.80 33.49 -33.69
CA GLY A 95 -21.05 34.21 -33.44
C GLY A 95 -21.01 35.68 -33.81
N THR A 96 -19.89 36.19 -34.33
CA THR A 96 -19.81 37.52 -34.93
C THR A 96 -20.69 37.59 -36.17
N PHE A 97 -21.58 38.58 -36.21
CA PHE A 97 -22.47 38.80 -37.34
C PHE A 97 -22.58 40.27 -37.73
N GLU A 98 -22.95 40.50 -38.98
CA GLU A 98 -23.28 41.81 -39.53
C GLU A 98 -24.67 41.76 -40.17
N ILE A 99 -25.45 42.83 -39.98
CA ILE A 99 -26.75 42.99 -40.64
C ILE A 99 -26.52 43.89 -41.85
N SER A 100 -26.62 43.32 -43.04
CA SER A 100 -26.43 44.03 -44.30
C SER A 100 -27.31 43.39 -45.36
N CYS A 101 -27.85 44.23 -46.25
CA CYS A 101 -28.70 43.77 -47.32
C CYS A 101 -27.92 42.90 -48.33
N LEU A 102 -26.76 43.38 -48.77
CA LEU A 102 -25.82 42.64 -49.62
C LEU A 102 -24.77 41.92 -48.76
N LEU A 103 -24.15 40.86 -49.30
CA LEU A 103 -23.02 40.16 -48.67
C LEU A 103 -21.89 41.15 -48.34
N PRO A 104 -21.52 41.35 -47.05
CA PRO A 104 -20.55 42.37 -46.65
C PRO A 104 -19.14 42.15 -47.22
N SER A 105 -18.68 40.90 -47.20
CA SER A 105 -17.42 40.46 -47.79
C SER A 105 -17.39 38.94 -47.93
N LYS A 106 -16.36 38.40 -48.59
CA LYS A 106 -16.16 36.96 -48.76
C LYS A 106 -15.91 36.18 -47.46
N ASP A 107 -15.62 36.88 -46.35
CA ASP A 107 -15.33 36.27 -45.05
C ASP A 107 -16.62 36.06 -44.23
N TYR A 108 -17.79 36.28 -44.85
CA TYR A 108 -19.10 36.09 -44.24
C TYR A 108 -19.92 35.11 -45.06
N THR A 109 -20.83 34.41 -44.39
CA THR A 109 -21.76 33.46 -44.98
C THR A 109 -23.14 33.58 -44.32
N ASP A 110 -24.15 32.98 -44.95
CA ASP A 110 -25.50 32.99 -44.36
C ASP A 110 -25.66 31.89 -43.31
N SER A 111 -26.75 31.96 -42.55
CA SER A 111 -27.05 30.98 -41.50
C SER A 111 -27.24 29.54 -41.99
N HIS A 112 -27.46 29.30 -43.30
CA HIS A 112 -27.62 27.93 -43.83
C HIS A 112 -26.28 27.21 -43.98
N HIS A 113 -25.18 27.95 -44.11
CA HIS A 113 -23.84 27.39 -44.28
C HIS A 113 -23.09 27.22 -42.94
N ILE A 114 -23.68 27.66 -41.83
CA ILE A 114 -23.13 27.49 -40.49
C ILE A 114 -23.47 26.10 -39.93
N LEU A 115 -22.45 25.31 -39.68
CA LEU A 115 -22.44 24.01 -39.00
C LEU A 115 -22.36 24.15 -37.47
N GLY A 116 -21.74 25.22 -36.94
CA GLY A 116 -21.61 25.46 -35.50
C GLY A 116 -21.11 26.86 -35.12
N TYR A 117 -21.27 27.21 -33.83
CA TYR A 117 -20.90 28.51 -33.25
C TYR A 117 -19.65 28.44 -32.35
N THR A 118 -18.72 27.55 -32.69
CA THR A 118 -17.58 27.19 -31.84
C THR A 118 -16.24 27.56 -32.47
N ASP A 119 -16.24 28.26 -33.62
CA ASP A 119 -15.00 28.67 -34.25
C ASP A 119 -14.28 29.66 -33.34
N CYS A 120 -13.03 29.35 -33.08
CA CYS A 120 -12.18 30.12 -32.21
C CYS A 120 -10.88 30.53 -32.91
N ASN A 121 -10.75 30.20 -34.21
CA ASN A 121 -9.65 30.62 -35.04
C ASN A 121 -10.10 30.74 -36.52
N ASP A 122 -10.69 31.88 -36.85
CA ASP A 122 -11.09 32.35 -38.19
C ASP A 122 -9.99 32.32 -39.29
N ASN A 123 -8.78 31.83 -39.01
CA ASN A 123 -7.72 31.68 -40.00
C ASN A 123 -7.26 30.23 -40.19
N ASN A 124 -7.89 29.25 -39.52
CA ASN A 124 -7.48 27.85 -39.56
C ASN A 124 -8.68 26.87 -39.56
N PRO A 125 -9.02 26.30 -40.74
CA PRO A 125 -10.24 25.50 -40.93
C PRO A 125 -10.20 24.10 -40.28
N SER A 126 -9.21 23.85 -39.42
CA SER A 126 -9.06 22.63 -38.64
C SER A 126 -9.25 22.86 -37.13
N ILE A 127 -9.52 24.10 -36.70
CA ILE A 127 -9.65 24.49 -35.29
C ILE A 127 -10.99 25.19 -35.09
N HIS A 128 -12.04 24.38 -34.96
CA HIS A 128 -13.43 24.86 -34.83
C HIS A 128 -14.09 24.50 -33.48
N GLU A 129 -13.39 23.80 -32.60
CA GLU A 129 -13.82 23.47 -31.23
C GLU A 129 -12.58 23.39 -30.32
N GLY A 130 -12.73 23.78 -29.04
CA GLY A 130 -11.72 23.52 -28.01
C GLY A 130 -10.64 24.60 -27.82
N CYS A 131 -10.76 25.79 -28.40
CA CYS A 131 -10.02 26.91 -27.85
C CYS A 131 -10.63 27.26 -26.49
N SER A 132 -9.81 27.21 -25.45
CA SER A 132 -10.23 27.72 -24.15
C SER A 132 -10.51 29.21 -24.32
N ALA A 133 -11.58 29.73 -23.74
CA ALA A 133 -11.70 31.16 -23.55
C ALA A 133 -10.41 31.66 -22.88
N TYR A 134 -9.90 32.82 -23.28
CA TYR A 134 -8.73 33.39 -22.62
C TYR A 134 -8.99 33.42 -21.11
N GLN A 135 -8.09 32.78 -20.37
CA GLN A 135 -8.18 32.61 -18.93
C GLN A 135 -6.82 32.91 -18.30
N TYR A 136 -6.84 33.20 -17.01
CA TYR A 136 -5.60 33.33 -16.26
C TYR A 136 -5.05 31.95 -15.96
N TRP A 137 -3.77 31.79 -16.25
CA TRP A 137 -2.92 30.66 -15.86
C TRP A 137 -1.92 31.17 -14.83
N TYR A 138 -1.62 30.38 -13.82
CA TYR A 138 -0.81 30.76 -12.66
C TYR A 138 0.47 29.93 -12.64
N GLU A 139 1.62 30.56 -12.43
CA GLU A 139 2.92 29.88 -12.41
C GLU A 139 2.92 28.78 -11.34
N ASP A 140 3.29 27.56 -11.72
CA ASP A 140 3.43 26.38 -10.84
C ASP A 140 4.89 25.93 -10.91
N LYS A 141 5.71 26.47 -10.01
CA LYS A 141 7.16 26.39 -10.05
C LYS A 141 7.69 25.12 -9.39
N ASP A 142 7.01 24.60 -8.38
CA ASP A 142 7.38 23.34 -7.72
C ASP A 142 6.66 22.11 -8.32
N ASN A 143 5.74 22.32 -9.27
CA ASN A 143 5.04 21.31 -10.06
C ASN A 143 4.09 20.43 -9.23
N ASP A 144 3.40 21.02 -8.25
CA ASP A 144 2.41 20.33 -7.43
C ASP A 144 0.97 20.40 -7.99
N GLY A 145 0.77 21.20 -9.04
CA GLY A 145 -0.52 21.39 -9.71
C GLY A 145 -1.33 22.60 -9.22
N TYR A 146 -0.81 23.37 -8.26
CA TYR A 146 -1.38 24.62 -7.76
C TYR A 146 -0.47 25.77 -8.15
N GLY A 147 -1.05 26.86 -8.64
CA GLY A 147 -0.29 27.99 -9.16
C GLY A 147 -0.40 29.23 -8.28
N ASN A 148 0.63 30.07 -8.35
CA ASN A 148 0.73 31.30 -7.58
C ASN A 148 -0.14 32.41 -8.17
N SER A 149 -1.15 32.85 -7.41
CA SER A 149 -2.05 33.95 -7.80
C SER A 149 -1.37 35.31 -8.03
N GLU A 150 -0.12 35.50 -7.60
CA GLU A 150 0.64 36.73 -7.86
C GLU A 150 1.38 36.71 -9.21
N ASN A 151 1.54 35.53 -9.82
CA ASN A 151 2.26 35.30 -11.08
C ASN A 151 1.33 34.68 -12.13
N GLU A 152 0.56 35.53 -12.80
CA GLU A 152 -0.47 35.12 -13.75
C GLU A 152 -0.16 35.52 -15.21
N VAL A 153 -0.56 34.67 -16.15
CA VAL A 153 -0.52 34.92 -17.60
C VAL A 153 -1.92 34.72 -18.18
N TYR A 154 -2.37 35.66 -19.00
CA TYR A 154 -3.67 35.59 -19.66
C TYR A 154 -3.53 35.04 -21.09
N ASP A 155 -3.94 33.80 -21.31
CA ASP A 155 -3.75 33.08 -22.57
C ASP A 155 -4.91 32.11 -22.86
N ASN A 156 -5.09 31.73 -24.12
CA ASN A 156 -6.13 30.80 -24.58
C ASN A 156 -5.67 29.33 -24.56
N THR A 157 -4.40 29.08 -24.24
CA THR A 157 -3.80 27.75 -24.05
C THR A 157 -2.87 27.76 -22.84
N GLN A 158 -2.67 26.61 -22.19
CA GLN A 158 -1.82 26.46 -21.00
C GLN A 158 -0.34 26.73 -21.35
N PRO A 159 0.29 27.79 -20.80
CA PRO A 159 1.73 27.98 -20.92
C PRO A 159 2.49 26.87 -20.16
N GLU A 160 3.69 26.52 -20.63
CA GLU A 160 4.54 25.55 -19.94
C GLU A 160 4.94 26.07 -18.55
N GLY A 161 4.72 25.27 -17.51
CA GLY A 161 4.98 25.64 -16.11
C GLY A 161 3.89 26.50 -15.46
N TYR A 162 2.68 26.56 -16.03
CA TYR A 162 1.54 27.26 -15.45
C TYR A 162 0.33 26.33 -15.34
N VAL A 163 -0.52 26.53 -14.34
CA VAL A 163 -1.75 25.74 -14.09
C VAL A 163 -2.97 26.64 -13.91
N LEU A 164 -4.15 26.03 -13.88
CA LEU A 164 -5.44 26.72 -13.78
C LEU A 164 -5.81 27.08 -12.34
N ASP A 165 -5.38 26.25 -11.40
CA ASP A 165 -5.65 26.44 -9.97
C ASP A 165 -4.71 27.53 -9.44
N ASN A 166 -5.24 28.49 -8.69
CA ASN A 166 -4.48 29.64 -8.20
C ASN A 166 -4.30 29.65 -6.67
N THR A 167 -4.46 28.47 -6.06
CA THR A 167 -4.59 28.35 -4.62
C THR A 167 -3.32 27.88 -3.92
N ASP A 168 -2.17 28.06 -4.58
CA ASP A 168 -0.86 27.86 -3.98
C ASP A 168 -0.49 29.03 -3.05
N CYS A 169 -0.02 28.71 -1.85
CA CYS A 169 0.48 29.71 -0.89
C CYS A 169 2.00 29.76 -0.81
N ASN A 170 2.73 28.81 -1.37
CA ASN A 170 4.18 28.84 -1.46
C ASN A 170 4.71 27.98 -2.62
N ASP A 171 4.87 28.65 -3.76
CA ASP A 171 5.41 28.20 -5.06
C ASP A 171 6.89 27.76 -5.04
N ASN A 172 7.41 27.35 -3.89
CA ASN A 172 8.71 26.70 -3.75
C ASN A 172 8.65 25.46 -2.84
N ASP A 173 7.48 25.12 -2.28
CA ASP A 173 7.25 23.94 -1.46
C ASP A 173 5.98 23.22 -1.96
N PRO A 174 6.11 22.07 -2.66
CA PRO A 174 5.00 21.35 -3.30
C PRO A 174 4.02 20.71 -2.30
N HIS A 175 4.16 21.03 -1.02
CA HIS A 175 3.30 20.61 0.07
C HIS A 175 2.47 21.78 0.63
N GLU A 176 2.70 23.03 0.22
CA GLU A 176 2.03 24.21 0.77
C GLU A 176 1.03 24.80 -0.21
N HIS A 177 -0.10 24.12 -0.37
CA HIS A 177 -1.22 24.56 -1.20
C HIS A 177 -2.55 24.53 -0.44
N SER A 178 -3.57 25.20 -0.98
CA SER A 178 -4.89 25.21 -0.36
C SER A 178 -5.48 23.80 -0.26
N GLY A 179 -6.17 23.54 0.86
CA GLY A 179 -6.73 22.23 1.15
C GLY A 179 -5.73 21.20 1.66
N GLN A 180 -4.44 21.55 1.82
CA GLN A 180 -3.46 20.63 2.36
C GLN A 180 -3.79 20.20 3.80
N THR A 181 -3.75 18.89 4.04
CA THR A 181 -3.93 18.31 5.38
C THR A 181 -2.58 18.00 6.00
N TRP A 182 -2.36 18.59 7.17
CA TRP A 182 -1.16 18.46 7.98
C TRP A 182 -1.46 17.59 9.19
N TYR A 183 -0.61 16.61 9.43
CA TYR A 183 -0.67 15.66 10.54
C TYR A 183 0.36 16.06 11.58
N LYS A 184 -0.03 16.07 12.86
CA LYS A 184 0.86 16.50 13.94
C LYS A 184 1.94 15.44 14.17
N ASP A 185 3.18 15.89 14.26
CA ASP A 185 4.41 15.15 14.53
C ASP A 185 5.30 16.08 15.38
N SER A 186 5.04 16.14 16.68
CA SER A 186 5.63 17.14 17.58
C SER A 186 7.04 16.78 18.02
N ASP A 187 7.39 15.50 18.02
CA ASP A 187 8.69 14.97 18.43
C ASP A 187 9.62 14.62 17.25
N ASN A 188 9.12 14.73 16.02
CA ASN A 188 9.82 14.51 14.75
C ASN A 188 10.25 13.05 14.50
N ASP A 189 9.48 12.08 14.96
CA ASP A 189 9.73 10.67 14.67
C ASP A 189 9.17 10.20 13.30
N ASN A 190 8.40 11.05 12.61
CA ASN A 190 7.69 10.80 11.35
C ASN A 190 6.46 9.88 11.47
N HIS A 191 5.86 9.78 12.65
CA HIS A 191 4.58 9.14 12.88
C HIS A 191 3.53 10.17 13.31
N SER A 192 2.25 9.79 13.26
CA SER A 192 1.16 10.63 13.71
C SER A 192 -0.01 9.79 14.22
N ASP A 193 -0.82 10.35 15.11
CA ASP A 193 -2.02 9.70 15.68
C ASP A 193 -3.18 9.59 14.66
N GLY A 194 -3.10 10.31 13.54
CA GLY A 194 -4.14 10.40 12.51
C GLY A 194 -5.41 11.15 12.90
N THR A 195 -5.57 11.49 14.17
CA THR A 195 -6.76 12.19 14.70
C THR A 195 -6.51 13.67 14.96
N THR A 196 -5.26 14.04 15.21
CA THR A 196 -4.79 15.41 15.41
C THR A 196 -4.18 15.94 14.11
N ASN A 197 -5.06 16.26 13.16
CA ASN A 197 -4.70 16.90 11.91
C ASN A 197 -5.35 18.27 11.77
N THR A 198 -4.81 19.09 10.88
CA THR A 198 -5.38 20.40 10.53
C THR A 198 -5.24 20.64 9.03
N THR A 199 -6.25 21.30 8.46
CA THR A 199 -6.20 21.73 7.06
C THR A 199 -5.81 23.20 7.02
N SER A 200 -4.68 23.49 6.41
CA SER A 200 -4.10 24.82 6.31
C SER A 200 -3.25 24.91 5.05
N CYS A 201 -3.18 26.10 4.47
CA CYS A 201 -2.35 26.31 3.28
C CYS A 201 -0.86 26.20 3.62
N THR A 202 -0.38 26.98 4.59
CA THR A 202 1.02 26.93 5.05
C THR A 202 1.21 25.89 6.17
N ARG A 203 2.40 25.29 6.24
CA ARG A 203 2.79 24.28 7.24
C ARG A 203 2.75 24.83 8.68
N PRO A 204 1.91 24.25 9.56
CA PRO A 204 1.99 24.53 10.99
C PRO A 204 3.25 23.92 11.61
N VAL A 205 3.81 24.58 12.64
CA VAL A 205 5.00 24.08 13.35
C VAL A 205 4.69 22.75 14.04
N GLY A 206 5.53 21.73 13.82
CA GLY A 206 5.36 20.39 14.39
C GLY A 206 4.32 19.55 13.65
N TYR A 207 4.10 19.82 12.36
CA TYR A 207 3.23 19.03 11.51
C TYR A 207 3.92 18.68 10.19
N LYS A 208 3.54 17.54 9.60
CA LYS A 208 4.02 17.01 8.32
C LYS A 208 2.87 16.55 7.44
N THR A 209 3.14 16.39 6.15
CA THR A 209 2.21 15.77 5.21
C THR A 209 2.18 14.26 5.39
N ALA A 210 1.11 13.60 4.91
CA ALA A 210 1.03 12.14 4.91
C ALA A 210 2.20 11.45 4.17
N THR A 211 2.79 12.11 3.18
CA THR A 211 3.93 11.61 2.39
C THR A 211 5.28 11.81 3.07
N GLU A 212 5.38 12.79 3.98
CA GLU A 212 6.57 13.00 4.81
C GLU A 212 6.58 12.08 6.04
N LEU A 213 5.43 11.51 6.40
CA LEU A 213 5.29 10.54 7.49
C LEU A 213 5.54 9.12 7.01
N GLN A 214 6.16 8.29 7.86
CA GLN A 214 6.21 6.85 7.67
C GLN A 214 4.83 6.22 7.89
N SER A 215 4.01 6.82 8.75
CA SER A 215 2.65 6.40 9.00
C SER A 215 1.80 7.54 9.57
N ILE A 216 0.51 7.52 9.26
CA ILE A 216 -0.44 8.60 9.58
C ILE A 216 -1.39 8.25 10.72
N SER A 217 -1.25 7.12 11.39
CA SER A 217 -2.25 6.69 12.39
C SER A 217 -1.74 5.74 13.47
N ASP A 218 -0.43 5.67 13.69
CA ASP A 218 0.19 4.69 14.57
C ASP A 218 1.00 5.30 15.71
N ASP A 219 0.91 6.60 15.96
CA ASP A 219 1.51 7.21 17.15
C ASP A 219 0.43 7.84 18.05
N PRO A 220 -0.02 7.16 19.13
CA PRO A 220 -1.01 7.71 20.04
C PRO A 220 -0.45 8.76 21.02
N ASP A 221 0.87 8.95 21.13
CA ASP A 221 1.51 9.94 22.01
C ASP A 221 2.65 10.69 21.29
N ASP A 222 2.18 11.60 20.45
CA ASP A 222 2.86 12.60 19.62
C ASP A 222 3.65 13.66 20.43
N SER A 223 4.27 13.24 21.53
CA SER A 223 5.17 14.00 22.39
C SER A 223 6.35 13.18 22.93
N ASP A 224 6.39 11.88 22.66
CA ASP A 224 7.44 10.95 23.05
C ASP A 224 7.91 10.11 21.84
N PRO A 225 9.11 10.38 21.28
CA PRO A 225 9.61 9.76 20.06
C PRO A 225 10.03 8.28 20.24
N THR A 226 9.65 7.67 21.36
CA THR A 226 9.90 6.27 21.71
C THR A 226 8.65 5.40 21.66
N ILE A 227 7.49 5.95 21.29
CA ILE A 227 6.19 5.26 21.28
C ILE A 227 5.51 5.26 19.88
N PRO A 228 6.13 4.72 18.80
CA PRO A 228 5.34 4.27 17.66
C PRO A 228 4.60 2.98 18.08
N ALA A 229 3.32 2.88 17.76
CA ALA A 229 2.44 1.78 18.18
C ALA A 229 3.11 0.43 17.93
N SER A 230 3.27 -0.35 19.01
CA SER A 230 3.58 -1.76 18.89
C SER A 230 2.49 -2.41 18.03
N SER A 231 2.85 -2.95 16.86
CA SER A 231 1.98 -3.92 16.20
C SER A 231 1.96 -5.17 17.08
N SER A 232 1.08 -5.19 18.07
CA SER A 232 0.94 -6.34 18.93
C SER A 232 0.41 -7.50 18.10
N SER A 233 1.06 -8.64 18.25
CA SER A 233 0.56 -9.89 17.67
C SER A 233 -0.73 -10.29 18.37
N GLU A 234 -1.59 -11.03 17.67
CA GLU A 234 -2.75 -11.66 18.29
C GLU A 234 -2.65 -13.17 18.23
N VAL A 235 -2.98 -13.84 19.34
CA VAL A 235 -3.14 -15.30 19.39
C VAL A 235 -4.51 -15.64 19.94
N THR A 236 -5.29 -16.39 19.16
CA THR A 236 -6.58 -16.93 19.59
C THR A 236 -6.41 -18.27 20.32
N TYR A 237 -6.97 -18.35 21.51
CA TYR A 237 -7.05 -19.53 22.37
C TYR A 237 -8.45 -20.14 22.32
N GLU A 238 -8.50 -21.43 22.05
CA GLU A 238 -9.72 -22.24 22.15
C GLU A 238 -9.85 -22.80 23.57
N ILE A 239 -10.74 -22.24 24.38
CA ILE A 239 -11.00 -22.68 25.75
C ILE A 239 -12.18 -23.64 25.73
N ARG A 240 -11.97 -24.91 26.08
CA ARG A 240 -13.01 -25.93 26.14
C ARG A 240 -13.71 -25.91 27.51
N ALA A 241 -14.91 -26.46 27.58
CA ALA A 241 -15.53 -26.79 28.87
C ALA A 241 -14.65 -27.80 29.63
N GLY A 242 -14.40 -27.53 30.92
CA GLY A 242 -13.49 -28.32 31.76
C GLY A 242 -12.10 -27.68 31.90
N TRP A 243 -11.09 -28.51 32.18
CA TRP A 243 -9.71 -28.08 32.40
C TRP A 243 -8.95 -27.95 31.07
N ASN A 244 -8.34 -26.79 30.88
CA ASN A 244 -7.48 -26.45 29.74
C ASN A 244 -6.09 -26.13 30.27
N LEU A 245 -5.06 -26.74 29.70
CA LEU A 245 -3.67 -26.44 30.07
C LEU A 245 -3.06 -25.57 28.98
N ILE A 246 -2.93 -24.28 29.26
CA ILE A 246 -2.48 -23.28 28.30
C ILE A 246 -1.10 -22.73 28.67
N ASN A 247 -0.49 -22.05 27.72
CA ASN A 247 0.65 -21.16 27.89
C ASN A 247 0.35 -19.82 27.24
N LEU A 248 0.94 -18.74 27.76
CA LEU A 248 0.92 -17.45 27.09
C LEU A 248 2.05 -17.35 26.07
N SER A 249 1.66 -17.36 24.80
CA SER A 249 2.56 -17.33 23.66
C SER A 249 3.08 -15.94 23.35
N LEU A 250 2.38 -14.91 23.84
CA LEU A 250 2.73 -13.50 23.69
C LEU A 250 2.99 -12.88 25.06
N ARG A 251 3.87 -11.89 25.11
CA ARG A 251 4.05 -11.02 26.26
C ARG A 251 2.88 -10.02 26.22
N PRO A 252 1.95 -10.06 27.18
CA PRO A 252 0.83 -9.12 27.20
C PRO A 252 1.35 -7.67 27.27
N GLU A 253 0.74 -6.76 26.50
CA GLU A 253 1.08 -5.33 26.54
C GLU A 253 0.96 -4.76 27.96
N THR A 254 -0.09 -5.19 28.68
CA THR A 254 -0.29 -4.88 30.09
C THR A 254 -0.04 -6.11 30.94
N PRO A 255 0.76 -6.02 32.03
CA PRO A 255 1.02 -7.17 32.89
C PRO A 255 -0.26 -7.84 33.40
N LEU A 256 -0.35 -9.15 33.19
CA LEU A 256 -1.50 -9.94 33.64
C LEU A 256 -1.25 -10.56 35.03
N ASP A 257 -2.31 -10.60 35.82
CA ASP A 257 -2.46 -11.43 37.00
C ASP A 257 -3.66 -12.37 36.81
N SER A 258 -3.83 -13.34 37.72
CA SER A 258 -4.90 -14.32 37.57
C SER A 258 -6.31 -13.69 37.64
N ASN A 259 -6.45 -12.52 38.26
CA ASN A 259 -7.73 -11.83 38.36
C ASN A 259 -8.07 -11.09 37.05
N ASN A 260 -7.16 -10.28 36.52
CA ASN A 260 -7.41 -9.56 35.28
C ASN A 260 -7.51 -10.52 34.07
N LEU A 261 -6.73 -11.61 34.02
CA LEU A 261 -6.88 -12.65 33.00
C LEU A 261 -8.27 -13.31 33.05
N ALA A 262 -8.77 -13.62 34.26
CA ALA A 262 -10.11 -14.18 34.40
C ALA A 262 -11.20 -13.19 33.97
N LEU A 263 -11.01 -11.90 34.26
CA LEU A 263 -11.94 -10.84 33.82
C LEU A 263 -11.91 -10.67 32.30
N GLU A 264 -10.73 -10.64 31.68
CA GLU A 264 -10.58 -10.53 30.24
C GLU A 264 -11.32 -11.66 29.52
N ILE A 265 -11.06 -12.91 29.90
CA ILE A 265 -11.71 -14.08 29.31
C ILE A 265 -13.23 -14.02 29.54
N ASN A 266 -13.69 -13.71 30.76
CA ASN A 266 -15.12 -13.71 31.08
C ASN A 266 -15.89 -12.54 30.46
N ASN A 267 -15.23 -11.44 30.13
CA ASN A 267 -15.84 -10.31 29.44
C ASN A 267 -15.99 -10.54 27.93
N THR A 268 -15.28 -11.52 27.36
CA THR A 268 -15.35 -11.93 25.94
C THR A 268 -16.08 -13.27 25.78
N ASP A 269 -17.28 -13.38 26.35
CA ASP A 269 -18.13 -14.60 26.33
C ASP A 269 -17.53 -15.85 27.03
N GLY A 270 -16.45 -15.70 27.81
CA GLY A 270 -15.86 -16.77 28.59
C GLY A 270 -16.62 -17.13 29.88
N SER A 271 -16.29 -18.30 30.44
CA SER A 271 -16.93 -18.84 31.65
C SER A 271 -15.92 -19.46 32.63
N LEU A 272 -14.80 -18.79 32.77
CA LEU A 272 -13.66 -19.19 33.56
C LEU A 272 -13.95 -19.08 35.07
N ASN A 273 -13.85 -20.21 35.75
CA ASN A 273 -14.13 -20.36 37.19
C ASN A 273 -12.86 -20.33 38.04
N LYS A 274 -11.76 -20.91 37.54
CA LYS A 274 -10.50 -21.05 38.29
C LYS A 274 -9.28 -20.99 37.38
N ILE A 275 -8.21 -20.42 37.91
CA ILE A 275 -6.87 -20.45 37.33
C ILE A 275 -5.92 -21.12 38.33
N GLN A 276 -5.08 -22.04 37.86
CA GLN A 276 -4.06 -22.68 38.68
C GLN A 276 -2.68 -22.56 38.04
N LYS A 277 -1.67 -22.33 38.89
CA LYS A 277 -0.25 -22.46 38.53
C LYS A 277 0.46 -23.46 39.42
N TRP A 278 1.50 -24.08 38.88
CA TRP A 278 2.35 -25.02 39.60
C TRP A 278 3.64 -24.33 40.03
N ASP A 279 3.97 -24.40 41.32
CA ASP A 279 5.16 -23.72 41.89
C ASP A 279 6.37 -24.65 42.10
N GLY A 280 6.30 -25.89 41.61
CA GLY A 280 7.32 -26.92 41.84
C GLY A 280 7.01 -27.87 43.01
N SER A 281 6.21 -27.42 43.97
CA SER A 281 5.88 -28.15 45.20
C SER A 281 4.38 -28.35 45.43
N GLY A 282 3.55 -27.54 44.77
CA GLY A 282 2.11 -27.58 44.88
C GLY A 282 1.39 -26.66 43.90
N TRP A 283 0.07 -26.61 44.06
CA TRP A 283 -0.83 -25.79 43.25
C TRP A 283 -1.18 -24.50 43.96
N ALA A 284 -0.86 -23.35 43.35
CA ALA A 284 -1.51 -22.10 43.67
C ALA A 284 -2.82 -22.00 42.87
N THR A 285 -3.91 -21.58 43.53
CA THR A 285 -5.25 -21.54 42.93
C THR A 285 -5.89 -20.19 43.15
N TYR A 286 -6.34 -19.59 42.05
CA TYR A 286 -7.22 -18.44 42.02
C TYR A 286 -8.63 -18.90 41.62
N ALA A 287 -9.65 -18.43 42.34
CA ALA A 287 -11.05 -18.60 41.96
C ALA A 287 -11.57 -17.27 41.41
N ALA A 288 -12.19 -17.28 40.23
CA ALA A 288 -12.61 -16.07 39.55
C ALA A 288 -13.55 -15.22 40.44
N GLY A 289 -13.21 -13.95 40.62
CA GLY A 289 -13.92 -13.00 41.47
C GLY A 289 -13.56 -13.05 42.96
N ALA A 290 -12.65 -13.93 43.39
CA ALA A 290 -12.19 -13.97 44.78
C ALA A 290 -11.19 -12.82 45.04
N PRO A 291 -11.21 -12.17 46.23
CA PRO A 291 -10.27 -11.10 46.57
C PRO A 291 -8.90 -11.62 47.04
N PHE A 292 -8.62 -12.92 46.92
CA PHE A 292 -7.41 -13.57 47.41
C PHE A 292 -6.98 -14.71 46.47
N GLY A 293 -5.74 -15.18 46.65
CA GLY A 293 -5.17 -16.22 45.78
C GLY A 293 -4.75 -15.71 44.40
N ILE A 294 -4.70 -14.38 44.23
CA ILE A 294 -4.24 -13.71 43.01
C ILE A 294 -2.74 -13.93 42.90
N PHE A 295 -2.29 -14.25 41.69
CA PHE A 295 -0.88 -14.39 41.38
C PHE A 295 -0.58 -13.89 39.97
N ASP A 296 0.67 -13.46 39.77
CA ASP A 296 1.13 -12.97 38.48
C ASP A 296 1.09 -14.08 37.43
N ILE A 297 0.74 -13.64 36.22
CA ILE A 297 0.69 -14.44 35.02
C ILE A 297 1.92 -14.06 34.18
N GLU A 298 2.87 -14.99 34.15
CA GLU A 298 4.17 -14.84 33.52
C GLU A 298 4.14 -15.55 32.16
N MET A 299 4.77 -14.91 31.18
CA MET A 299 5.07 -15.55 29.92
C MET A 299 5.94 -16.80 30.12
N SER A 300 5.84 -17.76 29.21
CA SER A 300 6.54 -19.05 29.21
C SER A 300 6.11 -20.04 30.31
N LYS A 301 5.31 -19.62 31.28
CA LYS A 301 4.71 -20.51 32.29
C LYS A 301 3.41 -21.12 31.78
N GLY A 302 3.13 -22.35 32.23
CA GLY A 302 1.84 -22.99 31.96
C GLY A 302 0.80 -22.71 33.04
N TYR A 303 -0.47 -22.63 32.64
CA TYR A 303 -1.61 -22.36 33.52
C TYR A 303 -2.77 -23.30 33.22
N PHE A 304 -3.43 -23.77 34.28
CA PHE A 304 -4.65 -24.54 34.17
C PHE A 304 -5.87 -23.62 34.32
N LEU A 305 -6.72 -23.60 33.30
CA LEU A 305 -7.96 -22.84 33.28
C LEU A 305 -9.14 -23.80 33.37
N LEU A 306 -10.02 -23.60 34.36
CA LEU A 306 -11.29 -24.34 34.46
C LEU A 306 -12.43 -23.48 33.95
N ALA A 307 -13.01 -23.83 32.81
CA ALA A 307 -14.18 -23.17 32.24
C ALA A 307 -15.44 -24.03 32.34
N SER A 308 -16.61 -23.40 32.52
CA SER A 308 -17.90 -24.12 32.53
C SER A 308 -18.39 -24.48 31.12
N GLU A 309 -18.10 -23.61 30.16
CA GLU A 309 -18.53 -23.67 28.77
C GLU A 309 -17.34 -23.38 27.84
N ALA A 310 -17.48 -23.77 26.57
CA ALA A 310 -16.46 -23.48 25.58
C ALA A 310 -16.53 -22.00 25.15
N SER A 311 -15.37 -21.39 24.92
CA SER A 311 -15.23 -19.98 24.51
C SER A 311 -13.92 -19.78 23.74
N GLN A 312 -13.80 -18.63 23.09
CA GLN A 312 -12.55 -18.18 22.49
C GLN A 312 -12.03 -16.98 23.27
N TRP A 313 -10.71 -16.89 23.38
CA TRP A 313 -10.05 -15.73 23.97
C TRP A 313 -8.91 -15.29 23.07
N VAL A 314 -8.82 -13.99 22.79
CA VAL A 314 -7.74 -13.40 22.01
C VAL A 314 -6.79 -12.72 22.97
N ASN A 315 -5.52 -13.12 22.94
CA ASN A 315 -4.45 -12.44 23.64
C ASN A 315 -3.67 -11.59 22.64
N GLN A 316 -3.46 -10.32 22.97
CA GLN A 316 -2.64 -9.39 22.21
C GLN A 316 -1.33 -9.13 22.95
N GLY A 317 -0.22 -9.05 22.22
CA GLY A 317 1.08 -8.74 22.80
C GLY A 317 2.28 -9.05 21.90
N ASP A 318 3.48 -8.91 22.46
CA ASP A 318 4.72 -9.07 21.71
C ASP A 318 5.18 -10.53 21.66
N LYS A 319 5.75 -10.95 20.52
CA LYS A 319 6.46 -12.23 20.42
C LYS A 319 7.91 -12.08 20.92
N PRO A 320 8.31 -12.78 21.99
CA PRO A 320 9.68 -12.70 22.49
C PRO A 320 10.63 -13.44 21.54
N VAL A 321 11.75 -12.78 21.21
CA VAL A 321 12.83 -13.40 20.44
C VAL A 321 13.55 -14.50 21.24
N CYS A 322 13.59 -14.40 22.56
CA CYS A 322 14.16 -15.41 23.45
C CYS A 322 13.32 -15.60 24.71
N LEU A 323 13.21 -16.85 25.16
CA LEU A 323 12.63 -17.21 26.45
C LEU A 323 13.63 -17.99 27.29
N GLU A 324 13.73 -17.60 28.55
CA GLU A 324 14.60 -18.23 29.54
C GLU A 324 13.77 -19.15 30.46
N TYR A 325 14.28 -20.37 30.65
CA TYR A 325 13.67 -21.39 31.49
C TYR A 325 14.63 -21.76 32.60
N VAL A 326 14.13 -21.74 33.83
CA VAL A 326 14.82 -22.28 35.00
C VAL A 326 14.14 -23.58 35.36
N PHE A 327 14.74 -24.71 34.99
CA PHE A 327 14.25 -26.02 35.42
C PHE A 327 14.75 -26.27 36.83
N ASN A 328 13.84 -26.54 37.76
CA ASN A 328 14.15 -27.05 39.08
C ASN A 328 14.08 -28.58 39.07
N SER A 329 14.75 -29.22 40.04
CA SER A 329 14.54 -30.64 40.30
C SER A 329 13.06 -30.89 40.62
N GLY A 330 12.46 -31.89 39.97
CA GLY A 330 11.04 -32.19 40.02
C GLY A 330 10.27 -31.70 38.78
N TRP A 331 8.96 -31.55 38.95
CA TRP A 331 8.06 -31.12 37.89
C TRP A 331 8.08 -29.61 37.72
N ASN A 332 8.17 -29.18 36.47
CA ASN A 332 8.12 -27.78 36.07
C ASN A 332 7.00 -27.59 35.04
N LEU A 333 6.24 -26.50 35.11
CA LEU A 333 5.13 -26.22 34.21
C LEU A 333 5.44 -25.01 33.34
N TYR A 334 5.60 -25.26 32.05
CA TYR A 334 6.07 -24.30 31.06
C TYR A 334 5.31 -24.43 29.75
N GLY A 335 5.29 -23.39 28.94
CA GLY A 335 5.05 -23.50 27.51
C GLY A 335 6.19 -22.93 26.71
N PHE A 336 6.19 -23.19 25.40
CA PHE A 336 7.33 -22.93 24.52
C PHE A 336 6.89 -22.07 23.33
N PRO A 337 7.74 -21.13 22.87
CA PRO A 337 7.40 -20.19 21.80
C PRO A 337 7.48 -20.84 20.41
N ILE A 338 7.01 -20.10 19.41
CA ILE A 338 6.88 -20.51 18.01
C ILE A 338 8.24 -20.41 17.31
N GLY A 339 8.94 -21.53 17.11
CA GLY A 339 10.28 -21.55 16.50
C GLY A 339 10.66 -22.79 15.70
N GLY A 340 9.71 -23.71 15.50
CA GLY A 340 9.87 -24.91 14.68
C GLY A 340 8.96 -26.02 15.17
N PRO A 341 8.67 -27.06 14.36
CA PRO A 341 7.96 -28.23 14.86
C PRO A 341 8.87 -28.97 15.85
N PHE A 342 8.80 -28.60 17.12
CA PHE A 342 9.36 -29.41 18.19
C PHE A 342 8.41 -30.58 18.44
N SER A 343 8.95 -31.79 18.44
CA SER A 343 8.31 -32.89 19.14
C SER A 343 8.87 -32.94 20.55
N THR A 344 8.16 -33.57 21.48
CA THR A 344 8.69 -33.81 22.83
C THR A 344 10.07 -34.46 22.83
N LYS A 345 10.35 -35.32 21.84
CA LYS A 345 11.67 -35.93 21.66
C LYS A 345 12.72 -34.89 21.30
N THR A 346 12.48 -34.04 20.30
CA THR A 346 13.47 -33.06 19.87
C THR A 346 13.67 -31.96 20.91
N LEU A 347 12.61 -31.52 21.58
CA LEU A 347 12.70 -30.55 22.67
C LEU A 347 13.48 -31.10 23.86
N ALA A 348 13.18 -32.31 24.31
CA ALA A 348 13.90 -32.91 25.44
C ALA A 348 15.38 -33.14 25.11
N GLN A 349 15.67 -33.57 23.88
CA GLN A 349 17.05 -33.72 23.42
C GLN A 349 17.76 -32.36 23.41
N ASP A 350 17.17 -31.33 22.84
CA ASP A 350 17.76 -30.00 22.78
C ASP A 350 18.03 -29.41 24.18
N ILE A 351 17.07 -29.51 25.10
CA ILE A 351 17.26 -29.07 26.49
C ILE A 351 18.43 -29.83 27.15
N ASN A 352 18.51 -31.14 26.95
CA ASN A 352 19.54 -31.98 27.57
C ASN A 352 20.93 -31.77 26.97
N ASP A 353 21.00 -31.54 25.66
CA ASP A 353 22.25 -31.21 24.95
C ASP A 353 22.82 -29.86 25.44
N HIS A 354 21.95 -28.96 25.93
CA HIS A 354 22.32 -27.68 26.54
C HIS A 354 22.47 -27.71 28.08
N GLY A 355 22.73 -28.88 28.66
CA GLY A 355 23.02 -29.04 30.09
C GLY A 355 21.78 -29.14 30.99
N GLY A 356 20.59 -29.23 30.39
CA GLY A 356 19.39 -29.67 31.07
C GLY A 356 19.39 -31.17 31.37
N ASN A 357 18.34 -31.63 32.04
CA ASN A 357 18.13 -33.05 32.32
C ASN A 357 16.64 -33.37 32.47
N ILE A 358 15.91 -33.19 31.38
CA ILE A 358 14.52 -33.58 31.24
C ILE A 358 14.46 -35.09 31.06
N THR A 359 13.61 -35.74 31.86
CA THR A 359 13.39 -37.19 31.81
C THR A 359 11.99 -37.55 31.31
N LYS A 360 11.02 -36.64 31.47
CA LYS A 360 9.65 -36.80 30.96
C LYS A 360 9.03 -35.47 30.57
N ILE A 361 8.18 -35.49 29.55
CA ILE A 361 7.31 -34.38 29.16
C ILE A 361 5.86 -34.87 29.12
N GLN A 362 4.94 -34.10 29.69
CA GLN A 362 3.52 -34.42 29.76
C GLN A 362 2.66 -33.23 29.32
N LYS A 363 1.52 -33.55 28.70
CA LYS A 363 0.46 -32.58 28.44
C LYS A 363 -0.90 -33.10 28.86
N TRP A 364 -1.82 -32.17 29.10
CA TRP A 364 -3.21 -32.47 29.43
C TRP A 364 -4.09 -32.26 28.19
N ASP A 365 -4.89 -33.25 27.80
CA ASP A 365 -5.72 -33.19 26.60
C ASP A 365 -7.20 -32.83 26.85
N GLY A 366 -7.55 -32.53 28.11
CA GLY A 366 -8.92 -32.32 28.57
C GLY A 366 -9.52 -33.53 29.30
N SER A 367 -9.00 -34.73 29.05
CA SER A 367 -9.51 -36.00 29.58
C SER A 367 -8.48 -36.80 30.37
N GLY A 368 -7.19 -36.58 30.10
CA GLY A 368 -6.09 -37.28 30.75
C GLY A 368 -4.72 -36.73 30.38
N TRP A 369 -3.70 -37.41 30.90
CA TRP A 369 -2.30 -37.08 30.67
C TRP A 369 -1.73 -37.88 29.50
N ILE A 370 -1.16 -37.18 28.52
CA ILE A 370 -0.32 -37.77 27.48
C ILE A 370 1.14 -37.61 27.93
N THR A 371 1.94 -38.67 27.83
CA THR A 371 3.30 -38.70 28.38
C THR A 371 4.32 -39.18 27.35
N TYR A 372 5.39 -38.40 27.21
CA TYR A 372 6.66 -38.82 26.63
C TYR A 372 7.68 -39.07 27.73
N ALA A 373 8.35 -40.22 27.69
CA ALA A 373 9.52 -40.50 28.51
C ALA A 373 10.76 -40.44 27.62
N VAL A 374 11.79 -39.70 28.04
CA VAL A 374 12.98 -39.48 27.21
C VAL A 374 13.67 -40.81 26.90
N GLY A 375 13.92 -41.05 25.61
CA GLY A 375 14.47 -42.31 25.10
C GLY A 375 13.43 -43.40 24.80
N ALA A 376 12.16 -43.21 25.14
CA ALA A 376 11.11 -44.14 24.73
C ALA A 376 10.85 -44.06 23.21
N PRO A 377 10.57 -45.19 22.53
CA PRO A 377 10.27 -45.21 21.10
C PRO A 377 8.81 -44.82 20.77
N PHE A 378 8.01 -44.49 21.78
CA PHE A 378 6.60 -44.13 21.67
C PHE A 378 6.28 -42.94 22.58
N GLY A 379 5.09 -42.36 22.39
CA GLY A 379 4.61 -41.24 23.21
C GLY A 379 5.18 -39.88 22.80
N ASP A 380 5.89 -39.81 21.66
CA ASP A 380 6.31 -38.54 21.09
C ASP A 380 5.12 -37.77 20.50
N PHE A 381 5.00 -36.48 20.80
CA PHE A 381 3.94 -35.62 20.27
C PHE A 381 4.47 -34.22 19.96
N ALA A 382 3.77 -33.51 19.07
CA ALA A 382 4.09 -32.14 18.71
C ALA A 382 3.82 -31.18 19.88
N ILE A 383 4.71 -30.20 20.02
CA ILE A 383 4.58 -29.07 20.94
C ILE A 383 3.81 -27.95 20.22
N ASP A 384 2.63 -27.59 20.74
CA ASP A 384 1.83 -26.43 20.35
C ASP A 384 2.13 -25.29 21.32
N THR A 385 2.29 -24.09 20.78
CA THR A 385 2.73 -22.93 21.54
C THR A 385 1.66 -22.38 22.48
N ARG A 386 0.38 -22.70 22.21
CA ARG A 386 -0.77 -22.30 23.03
C ARG A 386 -1.01 -23.25 24.20
N GLU A 387 -0.36 -24.40 24.23
CA GLU A 387 -0.51 -25.42 25.28
C GLU A 387 0.60 -25.30 26.34
N GLY A 388 0.26 -25.69 27.58
CA GLY A 388 1.24 -25.89 28.65
C GLY A 388 1.73 -27.33 28.75
N TYR A 389 2.95 -27.51 29.25
CA TYR A 389 3.66 -28.78 29.35
C TYR A 389 4.30 -28.94 30.72
N PHE A 390 4.17 -30.13 31.28
CA PHE A 390 4.89 -30.55 32.47
C PHE A 390 6.20 -31.23 32.07
N LEU A 391 7.31 -30.72 32.57
CA LEU A 391 8.64 -31.27 32.35
C LEU A 391 9.22 -31.75 33.67
N LEU A 392 9.53 -33.04 33.75
CA LEU A 392 10.23 -33.62 34.88
C LEU A 392 11.73 -33.46 34.65
N SER A 393 12.40 -32.75 35.56
CA SER A 393 13.85 -32.66 35.56
C SER A 393 14.44 -33.26 36.82
N ASP A 394 15.58 -33.95 36.71
CA ASP A 394 16.22 -34.53 37.90
C ASP A 394 17.07 -33.49 38.66
N ASN A 395 17.53 -32.43 38.01
CA ASN A 395 18.39 -31.41 38.60
C ASN A 395 18.05 -30.00 38.13
N THR A 396 18.46 -29.02 38.93
CA THR A 396 18.33 -27.63 38.53
C THR A 396 19.24 -27.32 37.34
N SER A 397 18.70 -26.64 36.33
CA SER A 397 19.40 -26.21 35.12
C SER A 397 18.74 -24.96 34.54
N ASN A 398 19.50 -24.20 33.75
CA ASN A 398 18.97 -23.09 32.97
C ASN A 398 19.01 -23.50 31.50
N TYR A 399 17.95 -23.17 30.78
CA TYR A 399 17.85 -23.43 29.35
C TYR A 399 17.20 -22.21 28.71
N ASN A 400 17.75 -21.74 27.60
CA ASN A 400 17.14 -20.66 26.84
C ASN A 400 16.78 -21.19 25.48
N ILE A 401 15.58 -20.86 25.04
CA ILE A 401 15.19 -21.04 23.65
C ILE A 401 15.15 -19.67 23.00
N CYS A 402 15.86 -19.52 21.91
CA CYS A 402 15.84 -18.32 21.10
C CYS A 402 15.32 -18.66 19.72
N LEU A 403 14.48 -17.79 19.17
CA LEU A 403 13.92 -17.90 17.84
C LEU A 403 14.89 -17.45 16.75
N PHE A 404 16.02 -16.84 17.14
CA PHE A 404 17.14 -16.63 16.25
C PHE A 404 17.94 -17.92 16.03
N LYS A 405 18.52 -18.07 14.84
CA LYS A 405 19.39 -19.17 14.45
C LYS A 405 20.80 -18.63 14.24
N VAL A 406 21.80 -19.43 14.61
CA VAL A 406 23.19 -19.20 14.22
C VAL A 406 23.53 -20.10 13.05
N SER A 407 24.06 -19.52 12.00
CA SER A 407 24.42 -20.18 10.75
C SER A 407 25.74 -19.63 10.21
N ASN A 408 26.18 -20.17 9.08
CA ASN A 408 27.33 -19.65 8.33
C ASN A 408 28.60 -19.53 9.18
N VAL A 409 28.77 -20.38 10.20
CA VAL A 409 29.95 -20.36 11.06
C VAL A 409 31.17 -20.71 10.22
N ARG A 410 32.15 -19.82 10.20
CA ARG A 410 33.46 -19.92 9.55
C ARG A 410 34.55 -19.61 10.56
N ASP A 411 35.79 -19.49 10.09
CA ASP A 411 36.90 -19.00 10.89
C ASP A 411 36.86 -17.48 11.09
N THR A 412 36.35 -16.72 10.13
CA THR A 412 36.29 -15.25 10.23
C THR A 412 34.87 -14.67 10.23
N GLN A 413 33.84 -15.50 10.31
CA GLN A 413 32.45 -15.02 10.37
C GLN A 413 31.49 -16.02 11.02
N PHE A 414 30.32 -15.52 11.42
CA PHE A 414 29.09 -16.28 11.57
C PHE A 414 27.88 -15.35 11.37
N THR A 415 26.71 -15.92 11.14
CA THR A 415 25.49 -15.17 10.90
C THR A 415 24.45 -15.48 11.97
N ILE A 416 23.72 -14.46 12.40
CA ILE A 416 22.55 -14.58 13.26
C ILE A 416 21.34 -14.14 12.44
N SER A 417 20.28 -14.95 12.43
CA SER A 417 19.06 -14.62 11.71
C SER A 417 17.81 -14.97 12.48
N TRP A 418 16.77 -14.15 12.34
CA TRP A 418 15.48 -14.35 13.01
C TRP A 418 14.36 -13.69 12.22
N THR A 419 13.13 -13.92 12.66
CA THR A 419 11.95 -13.22 12.15
C THR A 419 11.30 -12.44 13.29
N SER A 420 10.73 -11.30 12.95
CA SER A 420 9.98 -10.42 13.81
C SER A 420 8.58 -10.21 13.24
N GLU A 421 7.66 -9.81 14.11
CA GLU A 421 6.25 -9.62 13.73
C GLU A 421 6.00 -8.25 13.13
N SER A 422 6.68 -7.25 13.69
CA SER A 422 6.76 -5.89 13.18
C SER A 422 7.98 -5.73 12.27
N SER A 423 7.90 -4.72 11.41
CA SER A 423 9.08 -4.19 10.75
C SER A 423 9.91 -3.42 11.78
N GLU A 424 11.10 -3.90 12.11
CA GLU A 424 11.96 -3.31 13.13
C GLU A 424 13.44 -3.39 12.73
N GLU A 425 14.33 -2.67 13.40
CA GLU A 425 15.76 -2.81 13.14
C GLU A 425 16.32 -4.13 13.70
N GLY A 426 17.16 -4.80 12.91
CA GLY A 426 17.88 -6.00 13.31
C GLY A 426 19.35 -5.72 13.61
N ILE A 427 19.74 -5.85 14.89
CA ILE A 427 21.08 -5.50 15.36
C ILE A 427 21.68 -6.64 16.19
N VAL A 428 22.99 -6.86 16.04
CA VAL A 428 23.77 -7.74 16.92
C VAL A 428 24.95 -6.95 17.49
N ASN A 429 24.98 -6.79 18.81
CA ASN A 429 26.16 -6.28 19.49
C ASN A 429 27.05 -7.46 19.88
N TYR A 430 28.36 -7.37 19.65
CA TYR A 430 29.27 -8.49 19.86
C TYR A 430 30.69 -8.06 20.21
N GLY A 431 31.44 -8.94 20.88
CA GLY A 431 32.85 -8.73 21.23
C GLY A 431 33.55 -9.99 21.74
N LYS A 432 34.86 -9.90 21.95
CA LYS A 432 35.65 -11.01 22.54
C LYS A 432 35.46 -11.16 24.05
N ASP A 433 34.81 -10.18 24.65
CA ASP A 433 34.41 -10.16 26.05
C ASP A 433 33.03 -9.50 26.20
N LYS A 434 32.52 -9.47 27.43
CA LYS A 434 31.18 -8.97 27.75
C LYS A 434 30.99 -7.46 27.58
N ASN A 435 32.03 -6.70 27.25
CA ASN A 435 31.88 -5.29 26.90
C ASN A 435 31.48 -5.08 25.43
N LEU A 436 31.33 -6.17 24.65
CA LEU A 436 30.91 -6.22 23.25
C LEU A 436 31.72 -5.27 22.34
N GLY A 437 31.39 -3.98 22.31
CA GLY A 437 32.20 -2.93 21.69
C GLY A 437 32.16 -2.91 20.17
N ASN A 438 31.48 -3.86 19.54
CA ASN A 438 31.19 -3.87 18.10
C ASN A 438 29.69 -4.08 17.88
N THR A 439 29.20 -3.57 16.76
CA THR A 439 27.80 -3.66 16.34
C THR A 439 27.75 -4.09 14.88
N ALA A 440 26.90 -5.06 14.58
CA ALA A 440 26.55 -5.48 13.24
C ALA A 440 25.06 -5.22 13.00
N PHE A 441 24.72 -4.85 11.77
CA PHE A 441 23.36 -4.57 11.33
C PHE A 441 22.90 -5.63 10.33
N ASP A 442 21.60 -5.67 10.06
CA ASP A 442 21.05 -6.47 8.96
C ASP A 442 21.83 -6.21 7.66
N GLU A 443 22.02 -7.26 6.86
CA GLU A 443 22.75 -7.18 5.59
C GLU A 443 22.13 -6.21 4.57
N ARG A 444 20.84 -5.85 4.73
CA ARG A 444 20.16 -4.80 3.96
C ARG A 444 20.37 -3.39 4.51
N GLY A 445 21.17 -3.23 5.57
CA GLY A 445 21.50 -1.94 6.20
C GLY A 445 20.65 -1.62 7.43
N GLN A 446 20.78 -0.38 7.89
CA GLN A 446 20.03 0.19 9.02
C GLN A 446 18.62 0.59 8.58
N ASN A 447 17.80 -0.42 8.30
CA ASN A 447 16.40 -0.25 7.94
C ASN A 447 15.57 -1.28 8.71
N SER A 448 14.27 -1.04 8.78
CA SER A 448 13.33 -1.93 9.45
C SER A 448 12.84 -3.05 8.54
N PHE A 449 12.84 -4.29 9.04
CA PHE A 449 12.35 -5.48 8.35
C PHE A 449 11.65 -6.46 9.31
N THR A 450 10.87 -7.39 8.76
CA THR A 450 10.23 -8.50 9.52
C THR A 450 11.06 -9.79 9.53
N THR A 451 12.14 -9.80 8.76
CA THR A 451 13.14 -10.85 8.74
C THR A 451 14.48 -10.19 9.00
N HIS A 452 15.41 -10.90 9.62
CA HIS A 452 16.71 -10.35 10.00
C HIS A 452 17.81 -11.34 9.66
N HIS A 453 18.86 -10.88 8.99
CA HIS A 453 20.04 -11.65 8.64
C HIS A 453 21.28 -10.79 8.87
N VAL A 454 21.96 -11.02 10.00
CA VAL A 454 23.05 -10.19 10.51
C VAL A 454 24.35 -10.99 10.51
N SER A 455 25.26 -10.66 9.59
CA SER A 455 26.55 -11.34 9.47
C SER A 455 27.66 -10.60 10.21
N LEU A 456 28.29 -11.28 11.17
CA LEU A 456 29.44 -10.80 11.90
C LEU A 456 30.68 -11.27 11.14
N THR A 457 31.44 -10.34 10.57
CA THR A 457 32.59 -10.63 9.70
C THR A 457 33.89 -10.11 10.29
N SER A 458 35.02 -10.39 9.65
CA SER A 458 36.36 -9.97 10.09
C SER A 458 36.71 -10.45 11.51
N LEU A 459 36.18 -11.61 11.90
CA LEU A 459 36.44 -12.23 13.20
C LEU A 459 37.77 -12.98 13.20
N GLU A 460 38.30 -13.23 14.40
CA GLU A 460 39.50 -14.06 14.57
C GLU A 460 39.14 -15.55 14.56
N PRO A 461 39.95 -16.40 13.90
CA PRO A 461 39.81 -17.86 13.96
C PRO A 461 39.92 -18.42 15.38
N ASP A 462 39.25 -19.55 15.61
CA ASP A 462 39.25 -20.30 16.88
C ASP A 462 39.00 -19.44 18.14
N THR A 463 38.14 -18.42 18.02
CA THR A 463 37.93 -17.40 19.05
C THR A 463 36.48 -17.37 19.50
N THR A 464 36.26 -17.31 20.82
CA THR A 464 34.91 -17.16 21.41
C THR A 464 34.51 -15.69 21.40
N TYR A 465 33.33 -15.42 20.84
CA TYR A 465 32.66 -14.14 20.86
C TYR A 465 31.42 -14.20 21.74
N TYR A 466 31.21 -13.13 22.51
CA TYR A 466 29.99 -12.84 23.24
C TYR A 466 29.11 -11.94 22.39
N TYR A 467 27.80 -12.16 22.42
CA TYR A 467 26.85 -11.31 21.70
C TYR A 467 25.49 -11.22 22.38
N GLU A 468 24.76 -10.17 22.02
CA GLU A 468 23.34 -9.99 22.28
C GLU A 468 22.63 -9.66 20.97
N VAL A 469 21.36 -10.03 20.88
CA VAL A 469 20.50 -9.75 19.72
C VAL A 469 19.55 -8.64 20.11
N VAL A 470 19.47 -7.60 19.29
CA VAL A 470 18.57 -6.46 19.48
C VAL A 470 17.59 -6.46 18.32
N SER A 471 16.32 -6.58 18.65
CA SER A 471 15.18 -6.65 17.73
C SER A 471 14.30 -5.45 18.05
N GLY A 472 14.34 -4.42 17.20
CA GLY A 472 13.78 -3.11 17.51
C GLY A 472 14.39 -2.56 18.80
N THR A 473 13.56 -2.39 19.84
CA THR A 473 13.99 -1.92 21.16
C THR A 473 14.30 -3.06 22.15
N THR A 474 13.99 -4.32 21.78
CA THR A 474 14.13 -5.47 22.66
C THR A 474 15.54 -6.03 22.62
N VAL A 475 16.26 -5.94 23.75
CA VAL A 475 17.58 -6.55 23.92
C VAL A 475 17.46 -7.96 24.50
N SER A 476 17.94 -8.95 23.75
CA SER A 476 18.10 -10.34 24.18
C SER A 476 19.57 -10.62 24.50
N ASN A 477 19.91 -10.66 25.79
CA ASN A 477 21.30 -10.80 26.26
C ASN A 477 21.53 -11.98 27.24
N ASN A 478 20.64 -12.98 27.23
CA ASN A 478 20.76 -14.18 28.07
C ASN A 478 20.90 -13.82 29.57
N GLY A 479 20.01 -12.97 30.08
CA GLY A 479 20.02 -12.51 31.47
C GLY A 479 21.33 -11.85 31.88
N GLY A 480 21.95 -11.08 30.97
CA GLY A 480 23.26 -10.44 31.15
C GLY A 480 24.46 -11.41 31.10
N LYS A 481 24.25 -12.70 30.78
CA LYS A 481 25.36 -13.65 30.56
C LYS A 481 25.95 -13.54 29.17
N TYR A 482 25.18 -12.98 28.23
CA TYR A 482 25.42 -12.95 26.78
C TYR A 482 25.40 -14.34 26.16
N PHE A 483 25.05 -14.40 24.88
CA PHE A 483 25.22 -15.62 24.09
C PHE A 483 26.67 -15.75 23.67
N THR A 484 27.11 -16.96 23.36
CA THR A 484 28.48 -17.20 22.93
C THR A 484 28.53 -18.05 21.67
N MET A 485 29.42 -17.67 20.75
CA MET A 485 29.74 -18.46 19.57
C MET A 485 31.26 -18.54 19.42
N LYS A 486 31.79 -19.72 19.10
CA LYS A 486 33.22 -19.89 18.79
C LYS A 486 33.37 -20.03 17.28
N THR A 487 34.17 -19.15 16.68
CA THR A 487 34.56 -19.30 15.27
C THR A 487 35.37 -20.57 15.09
N GLY A 488 35.30 -21.17 13.90
CA GLY A 488 36.10 -22.34 13.56
C GLY A 488 37.60 -22.02 13.47
N PRO A 489 38.49 -23.01 13.56
CA PRO A 489 39.91 -22.81 13.32
C PRO A 489 40.16 -22.49 11.84
N THR A 490 41.27 -21.80 11.55
CA THR A 490 41.75 -21.62 10.17
C THR A 490 41.97 -22.98 9.52
N GLY A 491 41.39 -23.18 8.34
CA GLY A 491 41.52 -24.41 7.59
C GLY A 491 41.62 -24.13 6.10
N THR A 492 42.08 -25.12 5.34
CA THR A 492 42.08 -25.05 3.89
C THR A 492 40.70 -25.41 3.38
N ILE A 493 39.98 -24.43 2.84
CA ILE A 493 38.71 -24.67 2.14
C ILE A 493 38.95 -25.72 1.04
N PRO A 494 38.10 -26.76 0.94
CA PRO A 494 38.18 -27.73 -0.15
C PRO A 494 38.25 -27.05 -1.52
N SER A 495 39.17 -27.50 -2.39
CA SER A 495 39.29 -26.95 -3.73
C SER A 495 38.05 -27.25 -4.57
N GLY A 496 37.47 -26.23 -5.19
CA GLY A 496 36.25 -26.35 -6.01
C GLY A 496 35.25 -25.24 -5.67
N SER A 497 34.07 -25.34 -6.25
CA SER A 497 32.87 -24.55 -5.91
C SER A 497 31.68 -25.48 -6.07
N PHE A 498 30.72 -25.37 -5.17
CA PHE A 498 29.46 -26.08 -5.22
C PHE A 498 28.36 -25.11 -4.85
N LEU A 499 27.82 -24.44 -5.87
CA LEU A 499 26.78 -23.45 -5.70
C LEU A 499 25.40 -24.10 -5.77
N CYS A 500 24.71 -24.14 -4.63
CA CYS A 500 23.29 -24.46 -4.59
C CYS A 500 22.47 -23.17 -4.74
N ALA A 501 21.46 -23.16 -5.60
CA ALA A 501 20.65 -21.97 -5.84
C ALA A 501 19.25 -22.30 -6.35
N GLY A 502 18.29 -21.41 -6.08
CA GLY A 502 16.90 -21.54 -6.50
C GLY A 502 16.14 -20.22 -6.40
N LYS A 503 14.82 -20.27 -6.54
CA LYS A 503 13.92 -19.15 -6.26
C LYS A 503 12.93 -19.47 -5.15
N VAL A 504 12.52 -18.45 -4.40
CA VAL A 504 11.39 -18.53 -3.45
C VAL A 504 10.24 -17.66 -3.97
N PHE A 505 9.05 -18.23 -3.99
CA PHE A 505 7.81 -17.57 -4.35
C PHE A 505 6.86 -17.55 -3.16
N GLN A 506 6.05 -16.49 -3.09
CA GLN A 506 4.93 -16.41 -2.16
C GLN A 506 3.88 -17.48 -2.50
N LYS A 507 2.86 -17.63 -1.65
CA LYS A 507 1.80 -18.65 -1.77
C LYS A 507 1.09 -18.70 -3.12
N ASN A 508 1.07 -17.60 -3.87
CA ASN A 508 0.51 -17.56 -5.23
C ASN A 508 1.37 -18.26 -6.30
N GLY A 509 2.59 -18.69 -5.95
CA GLY A 509 3.52 -19.42 -6.81
C GLY A 509 4.15 -18.61 -7.94
N SER A 510 3.96 -17.29 -7.97
CA SER A 510 4.45 -16.42 -9.06
C SER A 510 5.16 -15.16 -8.58
N THR A 511 4.73 -14.57 -7.45
CA THR A 511 5.38 -13.39 -6.88
C THR A 511 6.64 -13.80 -6.11
N PRO A 512 7.81 -13.22 -6.42
CA PRO A 512 9.02 -13.45 -5.64
C PRO A 512 8.84 -13.13 -4.15
N ALA A 513 9.30 -14.02 -3.28
CA ALA A 513 9.31 -13.80 -1.83
C ALA A 513 10.64 -13.17 -1.40
N ALA A 514 10.81 -11.88 -1.74
CA ALA A 514 11.99 -11.11 -1.40
C ALA A 514 12.19 -10.98 0.12
N GLY A 515 13.43 -10.98 0.58
CA GLY A 515 13.78 -10.81 1.99
C GLY A 515 13.48 -12.02 2.87
N THR A 516 13.11 -13.17 2.30
CA THR A 516 12.89 -14.40 3.07
C THR A 516 14.22 -15.08 3.43
N LEU A 517 14.23 -15.87 4.50
CA LEU A 517 15.41 -16.56 5.00
C LEU A 517 15.40 -18.00 4.50
N VAL A 518 16.44 -18.39 3.76
CA VAL A 518 16.65 -19.78 3.36
C VAL A 518 17.72 -20.38 4.25
N TYR A 519 17.41 -21.53 4.84
CA TYR A 519 18.29 -22.32 5.69
C TYR A 519 18.60 -23.66 5.03
N ILE A 520 19.87 -24.07 5.03
CA ILE A 520 20.31 -25.32 4.41
C ILE A 520 21.18 -26.12 5.37
N MET A 521 20.91 -27.42 5.45
CA MET A 521 21.82 -28.42 6.03
C MET A 521 22.07 -29.54 5.02
N ILE A 522 23.30 -30.05 5.00
CA ILE A 522 23.64 -31.26 4.24
C ILE A 522 23.45 -32.47 5.16
N LYS A 523 22.85 -33.52 4.63
CA LYS A 523 22.60 -34.79 5.32
C LYS A 523 23.21 -35.93 4.51
N ASP A 524 24.15 -36.63 5.14
CA ASP A 524 24.79 -37.83 4.60
C ASP A 524 23.77 -38.97 4.44
N LYS A 525 23.80 -39.62 3.26
CA LYS A 525 22.91 -40.73 2.90
C LYS A 525 23.66 -42.02 2.62
N ASP A 526 24.93 -41.96 2.21
CA ASP A 526 25.70 -43.11 1.75
C ASP A 526 26.83 -43.52 2.71
N SER A 527 27.03 -42.77 3.79
CA SER A 527 28.11 -42.96 4.77
C SER A 527 29.51 -42.76 4.20
N LEU A 528 29.63 -42.04 3.08
CA LEU A 528 30.89 -41.57 2.53
C LEU A 528 31.10 -40.09 2.91
N GLY A 529 32.35 -39.71 3.15
CA GLY A 529 32.66 -38.36 3.63
C GLY A 529 32.35 -38.19 5.13
N THR A 530 31.75 -37.06 5.48
CA THR A 530 31.41 -36.75 6.87
C THR A 530 30.04 -37.31 7.22
N THR A 531 29.97 -38.19 8.22
CA THR A 531 28.70 -38.80 8.61
C THR A 531 27.78 -37.85 9.37
N GLY A 532 26.47 -38.02 9.19
CA GLY A 532 25.45 -37.25 9.91
C GLY A 532 24.99 -36.01 9.14
N SER A 533 25.10 -34.83 9.76
CA SER A 533 24.62 -33.59 9.16
C SER A 533 25.60 -32.45 9.37
N SER A 534 25.58 -31.49 8.44
CA SER A 534 26.43 -30.32 8.48
C SER A 534 25.94 -29.26 9.46
N ALA A 535 26.79 -28.28 9.76
CA ALA A 535 26.37 -27.02 10.36
C ALA A 535 25.38 -26.27 9.43
N LEU A 536 24.49 -25.50 10.06
CA LEU A 536 23.47 -24.71 9.38
C LEU A 536 24.08 -23.61 8.50
N GLN A 537 23.60 -23.52 7.27
CA GLN A 537 23.88 -22.40 6.36
C GLN A 537 22.62 -21.56 6.20
N SER A 538 22.76 -20.27 5.95
CA SER A 538 21.63 -19.40 5.61
C SER A 538 21.98 -18.34 4.58
N VAL A 539 20.96 -17.85 3.90
CA VAL A 539 21.05 -16.70 3.00
C VAL A 539 19.72 -15.95 2.97
N LEU A 540 19.81 -14.65 2.76
CA LEU A 540 18.67 -13.79 2.51
C LEU A 540 18.30 -13.82 1.01
N VAL A 541 17.02 -13.99 0.71
CA VAL A 541 16.50 -14.02 -0.66
C VAL A 541 16.46 -12.61 -1.26
N SER A 542 16.97 -12.46 -2.49
CA SER A 542 17.00 -11.19 -3.23
C SER A 542 15.62 -10.70 -3.67
N SER A 543 15.55 -9.47 -4.16
CA SER A 543 14.31 -8.85 -4.65
C SER A 543 13.62 -9.60 -5.79
N ASP A 544 14.36 -10.35 -6.61
CA ASP A 544 13.82 -11.20 -7.67
C ASP A 544 13.53 -12.64 -7.21
N GLY A 545 13.58 -12.88 -5.90
CA GLY A 545 13.28 -14.17 -5.27
C GLY A 545 14.44 -15.16 -5.31
N TYR A 546 15.62 -14.75 -5.78
CA TYR A 546 16.76 -15.64 -5.97
C TYR A 546 17.55 -15.83 -4.68
N TRP A 547 18.11 -17.02 -4.50
CA TRP A 547 19.05 -17.32 -3.42
C TRP A 547 20.14 -18.26 -3.93
N ASN A 548 21.31 -18.17 -3.31
CA ASN A 548 22.40 -19.10 -3.54
C ASN A 548 23.27 -19.27 -2.28
N ILE A 549 23.83 -20.46 -2.08
CA ILE A 549 24.76 -20.78 -1.01
C ILE A 549 25.91 -21.63 -1.57
N GLU A 550 27.13 -21.24 -1.22
CA GLU A 550 28.35 -22.00 -1.51
C GLU A 550 28.58 -23.07 -0.43
N LEU A 551 28.42 -24.33 -0.80
CA LEU A 551 28.41 -25.44 0.15
C LEU A 551 29.80 -25.96 0.52
N VAL A 552 30.85 -25.70 -0.27
CA VAL A 552 32.21 -26.21 0.04
C VAL A 552 32.79 -25.63 1.34
N ASN A 553 32.23 -24.50 1.80
CA ASN A 553 32.64 -23.82 3.03
C ASN A 553 31.87 -24.30 4.27
N THR A 554 30.92 -25.22 4.11
CA THR A 554 30.08 -25.72 5.18
C THR A 554 30.91 -26.49 6.20
N ARG A 555 30.72 -26.23 7.49
CA ARG A 555 31.44 -26.90 8.58
C ARG A 555 30.67 -28.10 9.16
N THR A 556 31.38 -28.94 9.91
CA THR A 556 30.79 -29.90 10.84
C THR A 556 30.00 -29.17 11.94
N THR A 557 29.08 -29.86 12.62
CA THR A 557 28.25 -29.28 13.69
C THR A 557 29.04 -28.82 14.92
N ASP A 558 30.26 -29.34 15.12
CA ASP A 558 31.18 -28.86 16.15
C ASP A 558 32.10 -27.71 15.68
N PHE A 559 31.90 -27.26 14.43
CA PHE A 559 32.59 -26.17 13.74
C PHE A 559 34.11 -26.34 13.57
N LYS A 560 34.67 -27.51 13.87
CA LYS A 560 36.13 -27.72 13.79
C LYS A 560 36.62 -27.97 12.37
N ASP A 561 35.90 -28.79 11.61
CA ASP A 561 36.30 -29.25 10.29
C ASP A 561 35.28 -28.83 9.21
N PHE A 562 35.66 -28.95 7.94
CA PHE A 562 34.74 -28.78 6.82
C PHE A 562 33.94 -30.08 6.58
N PHE A 563 32.66 -29.95 6.25
CA PHE A 563 31.76 -31.06 5.97
C PHE A 563 32.00 -31.58 4.54
N SER A 564 32.39 -32.84 4.41
CA SER A 564 32.57 -33.51 3.12
C SER A 564 31.29 -34.27 2.76
N PHE A 565 30.80 -34.09 1.52
CA PHE A 565 29.56 -34.72 1.03
C PHE A 565 29.72 -35.29 -0.37
N THR A 566 28.84 -36.23 -0.74
CA THR A 566 28.77 -36.85 -2.06
C THR A 566 27.69 -36.18 -2.91
N GLU A 567 28.10 -35.52 -4.00
CA GLU A 567 27.19 -34.85 -4.93
C GLU A 567 26.15 -35.82 -5.53
N ASN A 568 24.91 -35.35 -5.67
CA ASN A 568 23.74 -36.08 -6.18
C ASN A 568 23.34 -37.33 -5.38
N VAL A 569 23.97 -37.57 -4.22
CA VAL A 569 23.65 -38.70 -3.33
C VAL A 569 23.21 -38.18 -1.97
N ASP A 570 24.04 -37.34 -1.35
CA ASP A 570 23.68 -36.67 -0.10
C ASP A 570 22.56 -35.68 -0.33
N SER A 571 21.81 -35.36 0.73
CA SER A 571 20.60 -34.55 0.63
C SER A 571 20.76 -33.19 1.29
N LEU A 572 20.18 -32.18 0.67
CA LEU A 572 19.99 -30.85 1.23
C LEU A 572 18.63 -30.79 1.88
N ILE A 573 18.62 -30.51 3.19
CA ILE A 573 17.41 -30.13 3.92
C ILE A 573 17.30 -28.62 3.83
N ILE A 574 16.30 -28.13 3.11
CA ILE A 574 16.06 -26.71 2.90
C ILE A 574 14.82 -26.32 3.70
N GLN A 575 14.97 -25.33 4.57
CA GLN A 575 13.88 -24.70 5.29
C GLN A 575 13.82 -23.23 4.90
N VAL A 576 12.62 -22.72 4.65
CA VAL A 576 12.42 -21.31 4.31
C VAL A 576 11.49 -20.69 5.34
N ASP A 577 11.91 -19.55 5.86
CA ASP A 577 11.14 -18.73 6.77
C ASP A 577 10.95 -17.35 6.15
N GLY A 578 9.71 -17.07 5.72
CA GLY A 578 9.34 -15.81 5.10
C GLY A 578 8.64 -14.83 6.05
N GLY A 579 8.65 -15.08 7.36
CA GLY A 579 7.87 -14.30 8.31
C GLY A 579 6.39 -14.30 7.93
N ALA A 580 5.83 -13.12 7.67
CA ALA A 580 4.44 -12.95 7.23
C ALA A 580 4.09 -13.70 5.91
N PHE A 581 5.07 -14.02 5.06
CA PHE A 581 4.83 -14.78 3.84
C PHE A 581 4.65 -16.29 4.06
N GLY A 582 4.88 -16.79 5.27
CA GLY A 582 4.76 -18.20 5.63
C GLY A 582 6.09 -18.94 5.61
N THR A 583 6.01 -20.26 5.74
CA THR A 583 7.19 -21.15 5.81
C THR A 583 7.10 -22.27 4.77
N ALA A 584 8.24 -22.87 4.46
CA ALA A 584 8.31 -24.07 3.63
C ALA A 584 9.48 -24.96 4.05
N GLN A 585 9.39 -26.25 3.74
CA GLN A 585 10.49 -27.19 3.91
C GLN A 585 10.51 -28.18 2.75
N THR A 586 11.72 -28.49 2.27
CA THR A 586 11.93 -29.50 1.23
C THR A 586 13.24 -30.26 1.45
N GLU A 587 13.34 -31.46 0.88
CA GLU A 587 14.56 -32.27 0.85
C GLU A 587 14.86 -32.61 -0.62
N THR A 588 16.07 -32.27 -1.07
CA THR A 588 16.53 -32.49 -2.45
C THR A 588 17.93 -33.10 -2.44
N PRO A 589 18.35 -33.86 -3.46
CA PRO A 589 19.76 -34.21 -3.61
C PRO A 589 20.66 -32.96 -3.64
N ALA A 590 21.88 -33.08 -3.13
CA ALA A 590 22.93 -32.07 -3.23
C ALA A 590 23.41 -31.98 -4.68
N THR A 591 22.75 -31.12 -5.46
CA THR A 591 23.04 -30.90 -6.88
C THR A 591 23.49 -29.46 -7.15
N GLU A 592 24.53 -29.31 -7.97
CA GLU A 592 25.06 -28.00 -8.39
C GLU A 592 24.13 -27.32 -9.41
N TYR A 593 23.98 -25.99 -9.29
CA TYR A 593 23.15 -25.14 -10.13
C TYR A 593 23.38 -25.29 -11.65
N GLY A 594 24.59 -25.65 -12.08
CA GLY A 594 24.95 -25.85 -13.49
C GLY A 594 24.17 -26.96 -14.21
N ASN A 595 23.48 -27.84 -13.46
CA ASN A 595 22.74 -28.98 -14.01
C ASN A 595 21.26 -28.67 -14.32
N GLY A 596 20.82 -27.41 -14.22
CA GLY A 596 19.46 -26.99 -14.58
C GLY A 596 18.35 -27.37 -13.58
N MET A 597 18.67 -28.09 -12.51
CA MET A 597 17.78 -28.35 -11.39
C MET A 597 17.88 -27.21 -10.36
N ARG A 598 16.76 -26.54 -10.08
CA ARG A 598 16.63 -25.52 -9.04
C ARG A 598 15.54 -25.95 -8.07
N PRO A 599 15.82 -26.08 -6.77
CA PRO A 599 14.79 -26.24 -5.77
C PRO A 599 14.04 -24.92 -5.62
N ASP A 600 13.14 -24.63 -6.56
CA ASP A 600 12.22 -23.50 -6.45
C ASP A 600 11.17 -23.84 -5.40
N ILE A 601 10.93 -22.91 -4.48
CA ILE A 601 10.14 -23.13 -3.27
C ILE A 601 8.94 -22.19 -3.28
N ILE A 602 7.76 -22.73 -2.96
CA ILE A 602 6.52 -21.97 -2.78
C ILE A 602 6.16 -22.02 -1.30
N LEU A 603 5.98 -20.85 -0.68
CA LEU A 603 5.59 -20.73 0.72
C LEU A 603 4.15 -21.19 0.97
N GLN A 604 3.88 -21.78 2.14
CA GLN A 604 2.57 -22.33 2.51
C GLN A 604 1.68 -21.36 3.29
#